data_AF-A0A7W0SRQ0-F1
#
_entry.id   AF-A0A7W0SRQ0-F1
#
_cell.length_a   1.000
_cell.length_b   1.000
_cell.length_c   1.000
_cell.angle_alpha   90.00
_cell.angle_beta   90.00
_cell.angle_gamma   90.00
#
_symmetry.space_group_name_H-M   'P 1'
#
loop_
_entity.id
_entity.type
_entity.pdbx_description
1 polymer ?
#
loop_
_entity_poly.entity_id
_entity_poly.type
_entity_poly.pdbx_seq_one_letter_code
_entity_poly.pdbx_strand_id
1 'polypeptide(L)'
;MFTEVRKFLGRRLESGLEVTDYEPPERFGLRVVEGPVPFEVRHALLASNGGTTIEVSIEGDPGGFFKVAAPLVAMQAKRQLENDFGAMKTLLESRP
;
A
#
# COMPACT_ATOMS: atom_id res chain seq x y z
N MET A 1 -16.17 -0.75 2.58
CA MET A 1 -15.34 0.46 2.47
C MET A 1 -14.78 0.79 3.85
N PHE A 2 -13.51 1.16 3.95
CA PHE A 2 -12.87 1.61 5.20
C PHE A 2 -12.00 2.84 4.95
N THR A 3 -11.76 3.64 5.98
CA THR A 3 -10.98 4.89 5.86
C THR A 3 -9.53 4.64 6.27
N GLU A 4 -8.60 4.98 5.38
CA GLU A 4 -7.17 5.10 5.70
C GLU A 4 -6.82 6.56 5.98
N VAL A 5 -6.06 6.77 7.05
CA VAL A 5 -5.44 8.06 7.34
C VAL A 5 -3.94 7.87 7.35
N ARG A 6 -3.22 8.61 6.49
CA ARG A 6 -1.76 8.59 6.48
C ARG A 6 -1.15 9.96 6.42
N LYS A 7 0.06 10.09 6.97
CA LYS A 7 0.90 11.27 6.76
C LYS A 7 1.78 11.04 5.53
N PHE A 8 1.64 11.87 4.51
CA PHE A 8 2.41 11.80 3.28
C PHE A 8 2.85 13.20 2.86
N LEU A 9 4.14 13.36 2.53
CA LEU A 9 4.75 14.66 2.19
C LEU A 9 4.41 15.77 3.20
N GLY A 10 4.45 15.43 4.49
CA GLY A 10 4.15 16.36 5.58
C GLY A 10 2.66 16.70 5.76
N ARG A 11 1.77 16.20 4.90
CA ARG A 11 0.32 16.43 4.94
C ARG A 11 -0.41 15.20 5.46
N ARG A 12 -1.55 15.40 6.12
CA ARG A 12 -2.49 14.33 6.46
C ARG A 12 -3.38 14.08 5.24
N LEU A 13 -3.39 12.86 4.74
CA LEU A 13 -4.28 12.40 3.68
C LEU A 13 -5.28 11.42 4.28
N GLU A 14 -6.52 11.57 3.88
CA GLU A 14 -7.62 10.66 4.23
C GLU A 14 -8.17 10.08 2.94
N SER A 15 -8.26 8.75 2.90
CA SER A 15 -8.66 8.00 1.72
C SER A 15 -9.70 6.94 2.09
N GLY A 16 -10.80 6.88 1.35
CA GLY A 16 -11.75 5.78 1.39
C GLY A 16 -11.26 4.63 0.52
N LEU A 17 -11.09 3.45 1.09
CA LEU A 17 -10.62 2.24 0.42
C LEU A 17 -11.74 1.20 0.28
N GLU A 18 -11.73 0.51 -0.85
CA GLU A 18 -12.55 -0.67 -1.12
C GLU A 18 -11.66 -1.88 -1.43
N VAL A 19 -12.10 -3.06 -1.00
CA VAL A 19 -11.45 -4.34 -1.33
C VAL A 19 -11.85 -4.73 -2.75
N THR A 20 -10.87 -4.84 -3.65
CA THR A 20 -11.11 -5.24 -5.04
C THR A 20 -10.95 -6.75 -5.24
N ASP A 21 -10.06 -7.37 -4.46
CA ASP A 21 -9.75 -8.80 -4.55
C ASP A 21 -9.57 -9.37 -3.14
N TYR A 22 -10.14 -10.55 -2.88
CA TYR A 22 -9.97 -11.25 -1.61
C TYR A 22 -10.04 -12.76 -1.84
N GLU A 23 -8.87 -13.38 -2.00
CA GLU A 23 -8.72 -14.82 -2.25
C GLU A 23 -7.70 -15.39 -1.26
N PRO A 24 -8.09 -15.71 -0.02
CA PRO A 24 -7.17 -16.29 0.94
C PRO A 24 -6.68 -17.69 0.53
N PRO A 25 -5.40 -18.04 0.72
CA PRO A 25 -4.32 -17.23 1.30
C PRO A 25 -3.49 -16.46 0.25
N GLU A 26 -3.93 -16.36 -0.99
CA GLU A 26 -3.10 -16.04 -2.17
C GLU A 26 -3.12 -14.56 -2.58
N ARG A 27 -4.25 -13.87 -2.46
CA ARG A 27 -4.44 -12.54 -3.05
C ARG A 27 -5.25 -11.59 -2.19
N PHE A 28 -4.82 -10.33 -2.18
CA PHE A 28 -5.58 -9.23 -1.58
C PHE A 28 -5.40 -7.93 -2.37
N GLY A 29 -6.51 -7.32 -2.78
CA GLY A 29 -6.54 -6.11 -3.60
C GLY A 29 -7.32 -4.98 -2.93
N LEU A 30 -6.83 -3.75 -3.09
CA LEU A 30 -7.43 -2.54 -2.55
C LEU A 30 -7.42 -1.44 -3.60
N ARG A 31 -8.45 -0.59 -3.61
CA ARG A 31 -8.47 0.65 -4.40
C ARG A 31 -9.03 1.81 -3.61
N VAL A 32 -8.46 3.00 -3.84
CA VAL A 32 -9.01 4.26 -3.35
C VAL A 32 -10.27 4.62 -4.16
N VAL A 33 -11.40 4.76 -3.47
CA VAL A 33 -12.68 5.22 -4.03
C VAL A 33 -12.99 6.67 -3.64
N GLU A 34 -12.38 7.18 -2.57
CA GLU A 34 -12.50 8.57 -2.13
C GLU A 34 -11.15 9.10 -1.65
N GLY A 35 -10.81 10.35 -1.97
CA GLY A 35 -9.60 10.99 -1.45
C GLY A 35 -8.75 11.68 -2.53
N PRO A 36 -7.61 12.26 -2.13
CA PRO A 36 -6.86 13.19 -2.98
C PRO A 36 -5.94 12.52 -4.01
N VAL A 37 -5.66 11.22 -3.87
CA VAL A 37 -4.72 10.50 -4.73
C VAL A 37 -5.32 9.14 -5.09
N PRO A 38 -5.76 8.92 -6.34
CA PRO A 38 -6.27 7.62 -6.77
C PRO A 38 -5.12 6.63 -6.94
N PHE A 39 -5.22 5.47 -6.29
CA PHE A 39 -4.31 4.35 -6.48
C PHE A 39 -5.01 3.01 -6.21
N GLU A 40 -4.40 1.95 -6.73
CA GLU A 40 -4.75 0.56 -6.50
C GLU A 40 -3.52 -0.19 -5.98
N VAL A 41 -3.75 -1.11 -5.05
CA VAL A 41 -2.74 -1.95 -4.43
C VAL A 41 -3.13 -3.41 -4.66
N ARG A 42 -2.18 -4.22 -5.13
CA ARG A 42 -2.35 -5.67 -5.28
C ARG A 42 -1.27 -6.38 -4.49
N HIS A 43 -1.69 -7.32 -3.65
CA HIS A 43 -0.81 -8.21 -2.91
C HIS A 43 -0.93 -9.61 -3.48
N ALA A 44 0.21 -10.23 -3.80
CA ALA A 44 0.33 -11.66 -4.02
C ALA A 44 1.10 -12.27 -2.85
N LEU A 45 0.51 -13.28 -2.23
CA LEU A 45 1.06 -13.98 -1.08
C LEU A 45 1.50 -15.37 -1.53
N LEU A 46 2.81 -15.54 -1.65
CA LEU A 46 3.43 -16.75 -2.15
C LEU A 46 3.95 -17.59 -0.98
N ALA A 47 3.68 -18.88 -1.01
CA ALA A 47 4.30 -19.81 -0.08
C ALA A 47 5.83 -19.78 -0.26
N SER A 48 6.55 -19.64 0.85
CA SER A 48 8.01 -19.68 0.92
C SER A 48 8.41 -20.65 2.03
N ASN A 49 9.63 -21.20 2.00
CA ASN A 49 10.06 -22.23 2.95
C ASN A 49 9.83 -21.83 4.42
N GLY A 50 8.77 -22.35 5.02
CA GLY A 50 8.36 -22.04 6.40
C GLY A 50 7.78 -20.64 6.62
N GLY A 51 7.40 -19.91 5.56
CA GLY A 51 6.88 -18.55 5.64
C GLY A 51 6.13 -18.08 4.40
N THR A 52 6.04 -16.76 4.23
CA THR A 52 5.30 -16.13 3.11
C THR A 52 6.14 -15.04 2.49
N THR A 53 6.30 -15.08 1.17
CA THR A 53 6.79 -13.94 0.40
C THR A 53 5.58 -13.12 -0.03
N ILE A 54 5.57 -11.84 0.32
CA ILE A 54 4.52 -10.91 -0.11
C ILE A 54 5.07 -10.03 -1.21
N GLU A 55 4.50 -10.13 -2.40
CA GLU A 55 4.76 -9.21 -3.51
C GLU A 55 3.67 -8.14 -3.53
N VAL A 56 4.08 -6.88 -3.64
CA VAL A 56 3.17 -5.73 -3.57
C VAL A 56 3.37 -4.87 -4.81
N SER A 57 2.29 -4.71 -5.59
CA SER A 57 2.26 -3.77 -6.70
C SER A 57 1.31 -2.62 -6.37
N ILE A 58 1.75 -1.40 -6.63
CA ILE A 58 0.94 -0.20 -6.46
C ILE A 58 0.94 0.58 -7.76
N GLU A 59 -0.24 0.87 -8.26
CA GLU A 59 -0.47 1.64 -9.47
C GLU A 59 -1.32 2.85 -9.11
N GLY A 60 -0.87 4.05 -9.48
CA GLY A 60 -1.62 5.27 -9.25
C GLY A 60 -1.07 6.42 -10.07
N ASP A 61 -1.95 7.35 -10.43
CA ASP A 61 -1.58 8.63 -11.02
C ASP A 61 -1.80 9.70 -9.95
N PRO A 62 -0.72 10.31 -9.41
CA PRO A 62 -0.84 11.36 -8.42
C PRO A 62 -1.73 12.54 -8.86
N GLY A 63 -1.89 12.75 -10.18
CA GLY A 63 -2.76 13.78 -10.74
C GLY A 63 -2.49 15.20 -10.23
N GLY A 64 -3.24 16.17 -10.76
CA GLY A 64 -3.34 17.53 -10.20
C GLY A 64 -2.02 18.16 -9.70
N PHE A 65 -2.01 18.54 -8.40
CA PHE A 65 -0.91 19.25 -7.72
C PHE A 65 0.40 18.43 -7.65
N PHE A 66 0.32 17.11 -7.64
CA PHE A 66 1.49 16.24 -7.47
C PHE A 66 2.15 15.83 -8.79
N LYS A 67 1.51 16.12 -9.94
CA LYS A 67 2.00 15.74 -11.27
C LYS A 67 3.42 16.25 -11.56
N VAL A 68 3.74 17.48 -11.14
CA VAL A 68 5.08 18.08 -11.36
C VAL A 68 6.17 17.39 -10.52
N ALA A 69 5.79 16.76 -9.41
CA ALA A 69 6.70 16.08 -8.49
C ALA A 69 6.56 14.55 -8.54
N ALA A 70 5.96 13.99 -9.60
CA ALA A 70 5.61 12.56 -9.67
C ALA A 70 6.77 11.59 -9.37
N PRO A 71 8.02 11.80 -9.84
CA PRO A 71 9.14 10.92 -9.50
C PRO A 71 9.49 10.96 -8.00
N LEU A 72 9.47 12.15 -7.39
CA LEU A 72 9.74 12.31 -5.95
C LEU A 72 8.64 11.68 -5.11
N VAL A 73 7.37 11.85 -5.54
CA VAL A 73 6.19 11.22 -4.93
C VAL A 73 6.34 9.69 -4.96
N ALA A 74 6.68 9.12 -6.12
CA ALA A 74 6.87 7.68 -6.28
C ALA A 74 8.01 7.14 -5.40
N MET A 75 9.15 7.83 -5.36
CA MET A 75 10.27 7.44 -4.48
C MET A 75 9.89 7.50 -2.99
N GLN A 76 9.17 8.55 -2.57
CA GLN A 76 8.74 8.67 -1.19
C GLN A 76 7.69 7.62 -0.81
N ALA A 77 6.75 7.32 -1.72
CA ALA A 77 5.75 6.27 -1.54
C ALA A 77 6.43 4.91 -1.39
N LYS A 78 7.37 4.58 -2.29
CA LYS A 78 8.16 3.35 -2.23
C LYS A 78 8.88 3.18 -0.89
N ARG A 79 9.62 4.20 -0.44
CA ARG A 79 10.32 4.17 0.85
C ARG A 79 9.37 3.95 2.03
N GLN A 80 8.20 4.58 2.00
CA GLN A 80 7.24 4.43 3.08
C GLN A 80 6.66 3.00 3.11
N LEU A 81 6.34 2.43 1.96
CA LEU A 81 5.87 1.04 1.86
C LEU A 81 6.93 0.05 2.33
N GLU A 82 8.19 0.22 1.92
CA GLU A 82 9.30 -0.61 2.38
C GLU A 82 9.42 -0.59 3.92
N ASN A 83 9.26 0.59 4.54
CA ASN A 83 9.25 0.71 6.00
C ASN A 83 8.02 0.04 6.63
N ASP A 84 6.83 0.25 6.08
CA ASP A 84 5.58 -0.29 6.59
C ASP A 84 5.59 -1.84 6.53
N PHE A 85 6.02 -2.42 5.41
CA PHE A 85 6.16 -3.89 5.25
C PHE A 85 7.31 -4.46 6.07
N GLY A 86 8.43 -3.74 6.24
CA GLY A 86 9.52 -4.14 7.12
C GLY A 86 9.09 -4.22 8.59
N ALA A 87 8.32 -3.22 9.05
CA ALA A 87 7.73 -3.21 10.38
C ALA A 87 6.72 -4.35 10.56
N MET A 88 5.84 -4.56 9.56
CA MET A 88 4.87 -5.66 9.57
C MET A 88 5.57 -7.03 9.66
N LYS A 89 6.61 -7.26 8.86
CA LYS A 89 7.41 -8.50 8.92
C LYS A 89 7.95 -8.73 10.33
N THR A 90 8.57 -7.70 10.91
CA THR A 90 9.13 -7.77 12.27
C THR A 90 8.04 -8.14 13.29
N LEU A 91 6.88 -7.49 13.23
CA LEU A 91 5.76 -7.72 14.15
C LEU A 91 5.14 -9.12 14.00
N LEU A 92 5.10 -9.67 12.78
CA LEU A 92 4.56 -11.00 12.54
C LEU A 92 5.55 -12.09 12.96
N GLU A 93 6.84 -11.91 12.71
CA GLU A 93 7.89 -12.87 13.05
C GLU A 93 8.28 -12.82 14.53
N SER A 94 8.00 -11.71 15.24
CA SER A 94 8.23 -11.60 16.69
C SER A 94 7.12 -12.23 17.55
N ARG A 95 6.02 -12.68 16.93
CA ARG A 95 4.93 -13.36 17.67
C ARG A 95 5.33 -14.84 17.88
N PRO A 96 5.24 -15.35 19.13
CA PRO A 96 5.54 -16.75 19.44
C PRO A 96 4.54 -17.73 18.83
#